data_AF-A0A5P3AZ51-F1
#
_entry.id   AF-A0A5P3AZ51-F1
#
_cell.length_a   1.000
_cell.length_b   1.000
_cell.length_c   1.000
_cell.angle_alpha   90.00
_cell.angle_beta   90.00
_cell.angle_gamma   90.00
#
_symmetry.space_group_name_H-M   'P 1'
#
loop_
_entity.id
_entity.type
_entity.pdbx_description
1 polymer ?
#
loop_
_entity_poly.entity_id
_entity_poly.type
_entity_poly.pdbx_seq_one_letter_code
_entity_poly.pdbx_strand_id
1 'polypeptide(L)'
;MKDFLKFTFASVIGVILAGVVFTILGIITLVGIVASSDTETVVKDNSIFVLDFKGSLSERVQENPLQQLLGEEFEAYGLDDILASIKKAKDNDKIKGIYIQPSYLEASYASLEEIRNALLDFKESGKFIVAYADQYAQGMYYLSSVADKIIINPQGSIGWHGAGMQPVFFKNLVSKLGLEVQVFKVGTYKSAVEPFIATEMSPANREQMTECLESVWHRILADVSDSRRIPTDTLNAYADRYMDFCQAEEYIQCKLADTLMYKDEVISYLKQLSGRDENDKLNSLFIEDMINVKKNMPKDKSGNIIAVYYAYGEILDAPGSSTEDCIDVQKMCKDLRKLRDNDDVKAVVLRVNSPGGSAYGSDQIWREVVRLKEKKPVIVSMGDYAASGGYYISCAANRIFADPTTLTGSIGIFGMMYSGEKLFTETLGLNFDVVKTNKMADLGASLGPVLTRPLNASEQELMQNYVNRGYKLFVNRCAEGRKMSTEAIEKVAEGRVWTGAMAKDLGLVDELGGIDKALNAAATQAGIENYSIIGYPEKENIFASLLGNQKKHYINSEIKEYLGSYYNSFKALENIKDANCIQARMPFDPNIQ
;
A
#
# COMPACT_ATOMS: atom_id res chain seq x y z
N MET A 1 -28.98 -51.55 -30.77
CA MET A 1 -29.23 -51.06 -29.39
C MET A 1 -28.28 -51.64 -28.35
N LYS A 2 -28.05 -52.97 -28.28
CA LYS A 2 -27.12 -53.56 -27.31
C LYS A 2 -25.69 -53.03 -27.42
N ASP A 3 -25.14 -52.93 -28.63
CA ASP A 3 -23.77 -52.44 -28.82
C ASP A 3 -23.63 -50.95 -28.48
N PHE A 4 -24.63 -50.14 -28.83
CA PHE A 4 -24.69 -48.72 -28.46
C PHE A 4 -24.66 -48.52 -26.94
N LEU A 5 -25.49 -49.26 -26.19
CA LEU A 5 -25.50 -49.19 -24.72
C LEU A 5 -24.16 -49.68 -24.14
N LYS A 6 -23.58 -50.75 -24.69
CA LYS A 6 -22.29 -51.29 -24.25
C LYS A 6 -21.15 -50.27 -24.42
N PHE A 7 -21.05 -49.62 -25.57
CA PHE A 7 -20.03 -48.59 -25.80
C PHE A 7 -20.28 -47.34 -24.99
N THR A 8 -21.54 -46.90 -24.83
CA THR A 8 -21.89 -45.75 -24.00
C THR A 8 -21.51 -45.98 -22.53
N PHE A 9 -21.84 -47.13 -21.94
CA PHE A 9 -21.44 -47.46 -20.57
C PHE A 9 -19.93 -47.61 -20.42
N ALA A 10 -19.24 -48.21 -21.39
CA ALA A 10 -17.79 -48.30 -21.38
C ALA A 10 -17.13 -46.91 -21.44
N SER A 11 -17.65 -45.98 -22.25
CA SER A 11 -17.19 -44.59 -22.31
C SER A 11 -17.49 -43.84 -21.01
N VAL A 12 -18.67 -44.00 -20.41
CA VAL A 12 -19.01 -43.38 -19.11
C VAL A 12 -18.09 -43.89 -18.01
N ILE A 13 -17.84 -45.20 -17.93
CA ILE A 13 -16.90 -45.78 -16.97
C ILE A 13 -15.48 -45.30 -17.25
N GLY A 14 -15.08 -45.23 -18.52
CA GLY A 14 -13.78 -44.68 -18.93
C GLY A 14 -13.58 -43.23 -18.50
N VAL A 15 -14.61 -42.38 -18.66
CA VAL A 15 -14.59 -40.98 -18.20
C VAL A 15 -14.55 -40.90 -16.67
N ILE A 16 -15.32 -41.73 -15.96
CA ILE A 16 -15.28 -41.77 -14.48
C ILE A 16 -13.90 -42.21 -14.00
N LEU A 17 -13.32 -43.27 -14.56
CA LEU A 17 -12.00 -43.77 -14.18
C LEU A 17 -10.90 -42.76 -14.52
N ALA A 18 -10.95 -42.14 -15.71
CA ALA A 18 -10.05 -41.05 -16.06
C ALA A 18 -10.20 -39.89 -15.08
N GLY A 19 -11.43 -39.51 -14.74
CA GLY A 19 -11.72 -38.48 -13.73
C GLY A 19 -11.12 -38.80 -12.36
N VAL A 20 -11.24 -40.05 -11.89
CA VAL A 20 -10.62 -40.51 -10.64
C VAL A 20 -9.10 -40.44 -10.71
N VAL A 21 -8.50 -40.91 -11.81
CA VAL A 21 -7.04 -40.86 -12.00
C VAL A 21 -6.54 -39.42 -12.04
N PHE A 22 -7.18 -38.53 -12.80
CA PHE A 22 -6.83 -37.11 -12.84
C PHE A 22 -7.03 -36.42 -11.50
N THR A 23 -8.06 -36.81 -10.73
CA THR A 23 -8.26 -36.29 -9.37
C THR A 23 -7.13 -36.74 -8.44
N ILE A 24 -6.72 -38.01 -8.49
CA ILE A 24 -5.60 -38.53 -7.70
C ILE A 24 -4.29 -37.85 -8.10
N LEU A 25 -4.01 -37.73 -9.40
CA LEU A 25 -2.83 -37.02 -9.91
C LEU A 25 -2.86 -35.55 -9.48
N GLY A 26 -4.01 -34.89 -9.56
CA GLY A 26 -4.21 -33.51 -9.09
C GLY A 26 -3.97 -33.37 -7.58
N ILE A 27 -4.41 -34.32 -6.76
CA ILE A 27 -4.13 -34.32 -5.32
C ILE A 27 -2.62 -34.54 -5.08
N ILE A 28 -1.98 -35.46 -5.80
CA ILE A 28 -0.53 -35.72 -5.65
C ILE A 28 0.28 -34.47 -6.04
N THR A 29 -0.06 -33.79 -7.13
CA THR A 29 0.61 -32.54 -7.52
C THR A 29 0.38 -31.44 -6.49
N LEU A 30 -0.84 -31.31 -5.97
CA LEU A 30 -1.20 -30.29 -4.99
C LEU A 30 -0.51 -30.54 -3.64
N VAL A 31 -0.44 -31.79 -3.19
CA VAL A 31 0.36 -32.20 -2.01
C VAL A 31 1.85 -31.97 -2.24
N GLY A 32 2.36 -32.24 -3.45
CA GLY A 32 3.75 -31.95 -3.81
C GLY A 32 4.08 -30.46 -3.73
N ILE A 33 3.19 -29.60 -4.25
CA ILE A 33 3.32 -28.13 -4.20
C ILE A 33 3.33 -27.65 -2.74
N VAL A 34 2.35 -28.08 -1.93
CA VAL A 34 2.26 -27.71 -0.50
C VAL A 34 3.47 -28.22 0.30
N ALA A 35 3.94 -29.44 0.01
CA ALA A 35 5.11 -29.99 0.70
C ALA A 35 6.41 -29.25 0.33
N SER A 36 6.51 -28.67 -0.88
CA SER A 36 7.68 -27.89 -1.29
C SER A 36 7.73 -26.49 -0.68
N SER A 37 6.58 -25.85 -0.44
CA SER A 37 6.51 -24.50 0.13
C SER A 37 6.87 -24.44 1.62
N ASP A 38 6.68 -25.53 2.38
CA ASP A 38 7.01 -25.62 3.81
C ASP A 38 8.47 -26.04 4.08
N THR A 39 9.33 -26.04 3.05
CA THR A 39 10.74 -26.43 3.25
C THR A 39 11.54 -25.31 3.88
N GLU A 40 12.11 -25.58 5.06
CA GLU A 40 13.00 -24.67 5.77
C GLU A 40 14.26 -24.38 4.95
N THR A 41 14.55 -23.09 4.72
CA THR A 41 15.77 -22.66 4.03
C THR A 41 16.98 -22.80 4.95
N VAL A 42 17.93 -23.66 4.55
CA VAL A 42 19.22 -23.80 5.24
C VAL A 42 20.21 -22.77 4.70
N VAL A 43 20.59 -21.82 5.55
CA VAL A 43 21.61 -20.80 5.23
C VAL A 43 23.01 -21.44 5.22
N LYS A 44 23.70 -21.33 4.08
CA LYS A 44 25.09 -21.78 3.90
C LYS A 44 26.08 -20.73 4.44
N ASP A 45 27.28 -21.15 4.79
CA ASP A 45 28.32 -20.20 5.21
C ASP A 45 28.72 -19.27 4.06
N ASN A 46 29.10 -18.05 4.41
CA ASN A 46 29.50 -17.00 3.48
C ASN A 46 28.39 -16.67 2.46
N SER A 47 27.13 -16.67 2.92
CA SER A 47 25.97 -16.27 2.12
C SER A 47 25.85 -14.76 2.00
N ILE A 48 25.21 -14.30 0.93
CA ILE A 48 24.80 -12.91 0.70
C ILE A 48 23.28 -12.90 0.53
N PHE A 49 22.61 -11.98 1.23
CA PHE A 49 21.19 -11.73 1.00
C PHE A 49 21.04 -10.74 -0.16
N VAL A 50 20.36 -11.16 -1.22
CA VAL A 50 20.13 -10.38 -2.42
C VAL A 50 18.73 -9.79 -2.36
N LEU A 51 18.67 -8.46 -2.36
CA LEU A 51 17.44 -7.70 -2.55
C LEU A 51 17.31 -7.38 -4.04
N ASP A 52 16.71 -8.28 -4.79
CA ASP A 52 16.37 -8.07 -6.19
C ASP A 52 14.98 -7.43 -6.26
N PHE A 53 14.93 -6.12 -6.44
CA PHE A 53 13.68 -5.37 -6.42
C PHE A 53 13.14 -5.23 -7.85
N LYS A 54 12.14 -6.04 -8.19
CA LYS A 54 11.39 -5.96 -9.45
C LYS A 54 9.87 -6.08 -9.23
N GLY A 55 9.09 -5.14 -9.75
CA GLY A 55 7.63 -5.18 -9.68
C GLY A 55 7.03 -4.17 -8.71
N SER A 56 6.11 -4.59 -7.83
CA SER A 56 5.40 -3.67 -6.93
C SER A 56 5.46 -4.05 -5.47
N LEU A 57 5.37 -3.06 -4.59
CA LEU A 57 5.34 -3.24 -3.16
C LEU A 57 3.91 -3.15 -2.62
N SER A 58 3.56 -4.04 -1.70
CA SER A 58 2.32 -3.99 -0.93
C SER A 58 2.61 -4.18 0.55
N GLU A 59 1.70 -3.76 1.44
CA GLU A 59 1.86 -3.97 2.88
C GLU A 59 2.03 -5.45 3.24
N ARG A 60 1.28 -6.31 2.55
CA ARG A 60 1.37 -7.77 2.64
C ARG A 60 1.01 -8.40 1.32
N VAL A 61 1.70 -9.49 0.97
CA VAL A 61 1.40 -10.31 -0.20
C VAL A 61 0.95 -11.70 0.21
N GLN A 62 -0.03 -12.21 -0.50
CA GLN A 62 -0.54 -13.57 -0.39
C GLN A 62 0.15 -14.43 -1.45
N GLU A 63 0.92 -15.44 -1.03
CA GLU A 63 1.55 -16.35 -1.99
C GLU A 63 0.49 -17.14 -2.77
N ASN A 64 0.63 -17.18 -4.09
CA ASN A 64 -0.16 -18.03 -4.98
C ASN A 64 0.75 -18.98 -5.76
N PRO A 65 0.98 -20.21 -5.26
CA PRO A 65 1.87 -21.17 -5.91
C PRO A 65 1.44 -21.58 -7.33
N LEU A 66 0.16 -21.44 -7.66
CA LEU A 66 -0.34 -21.71 -9.01
C LEU A 66 0.13 -20.65 -10.01
N GLN A 67 0.17 -19.38 -9.59
CA GLN A 67 0.65 -18.27 -10.41
C GLN A 67 2.14 -18.46 -10.77
N GLN A 68 2.94 -18.87 -9.79
CA GLN A 68 4.35 -19.20 -9.99
C GLN A 68 4.55 -20.40 -10.94
N LEU A 69 3.67 -21.41 -10.87
CA LEU A 69 3.71 -22.57 -11.77
C LEU A 69 3.32 -22.22 -13.22
N LEU A 70 2.42 -21.26 -13.40
CA LEU A 70 1.96 -20.78 -14.71
C LEU A 70 2.97 -19.84 -15.38
N GLY A 71 4.06 -19.47 -14.69
CA GLY A 71 5.10 -18.59 -15.22
C GLY A 71 4.66 -17.13 -15.32
N GLU A 72 3.70 -16.70 -14.50
CA GLU A 72 3.29 -15.30 -14.44
C GLU A 72 4.37 -14.48 -13.69
N GLU A 73 4.96 -13.50 -14.38
CA GLU A 73 6.22 -12.83 -13.96
C GLU A 73 6.02 -11.57 -13.09
N PHE A 74 4.78 -11.18 -12.74
CA PHE A 74 4.58 -9.97 -11.95
C PHE A 74 4.89 -10.21 -10.47
N GLU A 75 6.09 -9.83 -10.05
CA GLU A 75 6.51 -9.96 -8.66
C GLU A 75 5.91 -8.84 -7.79
N ALA A 76 5.16 -9.26 -6.76
CA ALA A 76 4.67 -8.39 -5.71
C ALA A 76 5.37 -8.76 -4.41
N TYR A 77 5.99 -7.79 -3.74
CA TYR A 77 6.63 -8.02 -2.44
C TYR A 77 5.76 -7.51 -1.30
N GLY A 78 5.75 -8.26 -0.19
CA GLY A 78 5.26 -7.78 1.09
C GLY A 78 6.33 -6.95 1.79
N LEU A 79 5.99 -5.72 2.21
CA LEU A 79 6.86 -4.90 3.04
C LEU A 79 7.21 -5.63 4.34
N ASP A 80 6.24 -6.34 4.93
CA ASP A 80 6.45 -7.17 6.12
C ASP A 80 7.52 -8.25 5.92
N ASP A 81 7.49 -8.92 4.77
CA ASP A 81 8.45 -9.96 4.41
C ASP A 81 9.85 -9.39 4.14
N ILE A 82 9.95 -8.23 3.49
CA ILE A 82 11.24 -7.52 3.27
C ILE A 82 11.86 -7.12 4.61
N LEU A 83 11.11 -6.41 5.46
CA LEU A 83 11.61 -5.93 6.76
C LEU A 83 12.02 -7.11 7.66
N ALA A 84 11.20 -8.16 7.71
CA ALA A 84 11.53 -9.38 8.46
C ALA A 84 12.78 -10.07 7.91
N SER A 85 12.98 -10.10 6.58
CA SER A 85 14.13 -10.72 5.93
C SER A 85 15.43 -9.95 6.18
N ILE A 86 15.40 -8.61 6.12
CA ILE A 86 16.55 -7.77 6.48
C ILE A 86 16.96 -8.01 7.94
N LYS A 87 15.98 -8.09 8.86
CA LYS A 87 16.24 -8.42 10.27
C LYS A 87 16.84 -9.81 10.45
N LYS A 88 16.31 -10.83 9.78
CA LYS A 88 16.91 -12.18 9.78
C LYS A 88 18.34 -12.17 9.23
N ALA A 89 18.62 -11.37 8.19
CA ALA A 89 19.96 -11.22 7.64
C ALA A 89 20.92 -10.55 8.63
N LYS A 90 20.46 -9.54 9.39
CA LYS A 90 21.21 -8.92 10.48
C LYS A 90 21.61 -9.94 11.54
N ASP A 91 20.66 -10.76 11.99
CA ASP A 91 20.83 -11.69 13.12
C ASP A 91 21.49 -13.04 12.75
N ASN A 92 21.89 -13.25 11.49
CA ASN A 92 22.45 -14.52 11.02
C ASN A 92 23.94 -14.40 10.63
N ASP A 93 24.83 -15.01 11.42
CA ASP A 93 26.30 -14.93 11.25
C ASP A 93 26.84 -15.52 9.93
N LYS A 94 26.04 -16.38 9.29
CA LYS A 94 26.40 -16.98 8.00
C LYS A 94 26.19 -16.02 6.82
N ILE A 95 25.32 -15.02 7.00
CA ILE A 95 25.10 -13.95 6.02
C ILE A 95 26.14 -12.86 6.27
N LYS A 96 26.95 -12.55 5.24
CA LYS A 96 28.08 -11.60 5.32
C LYS A 96 27.73 -10.18 4.91
N GLY A 97 26.65 -10.01 4.15
CA GLY A 97 26.21 -8.71 3.67
C GLY A 97 24.93 -8.79 2.85
N ILE A 98 24.46 -7.61 2.45
CA ILE A 98 23.32 -7.42 1.55
C ILE A 98 23.83 -6.93 0.19
N TYR A 99 23.29 -7.50 -0.88
CA TYR A 99 23.47 -7.03 -2.24
C TYR A 99 22.14 -6.50 -2.78
N ILE A 100 22.06 -5.19 -3.01
CA ILE A 100 20.88 -4.52 -3.56
C ILE A 100 21.00 -4.51 -5.09
N GLN A 101 20.01 -5.11 -5.75
CA GLN A 101 19.79 -5.06 -7.19
C GLN A 101 18.49 -4.30 -7.43
N PRO A 102 18.55 -2.97 -7.58
CA PRO A 102 17.36 -2.14 -7.56
C PRO A 102 16.84 -1.93 -8.99
N SER A 103 16.27 -2.99 -9.56
CA SER A 103 15.81 -3.00 -10.96
C SER A 103 14.67 -2.01 -11.18
N TYR A 104 13.50 -2.26 -10.60
CA TYR A 104 12.36 -1.35 -10.61
C TYR A 104 11.35 -1.80 -9.57
N LEU A 105 11.06 -0.97 -8.56
CA LEU A 105 10.01 -1.25 -7.58
C LEU A 105 9.05 -0.07 -7.50
N GLU A 106 7.80 -0.33 -7.85
CA GLU A 106 6.70 0.60 -7.62
C GLU A 106 6.39 0.63 -6.11
N ALA A 107 6.87 1.67 -5.44
CA ALA A 107 6.69 1.91 -4.01
C ALA A 107 6.67 3.42 -3.72
N SER A 108 5.90 3.82 -2.72
CA SER A 108 5.94 5.19 -2.19
C SER A 108 7.19 5.40 -1.33
N TYR A 109 7.62 6.66 -1.21
CA TYR A 109 8.80 7.04 -0.43
C TYR A 109 8.69 6.67 1.06
N ALA A 110 7.49 6.57 1.62
CA ALA A 110 7.30 6.15 3.01
C ALA A 110 7.71 4.69 3.22
N SER A 111 7.23 3.79 2.36
CA SER A 111 7.67 2.40 2.37
C SER A 111 9.15 2.25 2.03
N LEU A 112 9.69 3.03 1.08
CA LEU A 112 11.12 3.03 0.78
C LEU A 112 11.95 3.51 1.99
N GLU A 113 11.47 4.49 2.74
CA GLU A 113 12.12 4.98 3.96
C GLU A 113 12.10 3.92 5.07
N GLU A 114 11.03 3.13 5.22
CA GLU A 114 11.02 2.00 6.16
C GLU A 114 12.06 0.93 5.79
N ILE A 115 12.17 0.56 4.50
CA ILE A 115 13.21 -0.38 4.03
C ILE A 115 14.60 0.23 4.24
N ARG A 116 14.78 1.52 3.92
CA ARG A 116 16.04 2.25 4.13
C ARG A 116 16.44 2.24 5.61
N ASN A 117 15.50 2.45 6.52
CA ASN A 117 15.74 2.42 7.96
C ASN A 117 16.13 1.01 8.44
N ALA A 118 15.52 -0.06 7.90
CA ALA A 118 15.94 -1.43 8.17
C ALA A 118 17.36 -1.72 7.65
N LEU A 119 17.74 -1.16 6.49
CA LEU A 119 19.11 -1.25 5.97
C LEU A 119 20.12 -0.46 6.82
N LEU A 120 19.74 0.70 7.35
CA LEU A 120 20.55 1.44 8.32
C LEU A 120 20.77 0.63 9.60
N ASP A 121 19.71 0.02 10.14
CA ASP A 121 19.79 -0.89 11.29
C ASP A 121 20.67 -2.12 11.00
N PHE A 122 20.59 -2.68 9.78
CA PHE A 122 21.48 -3.77 9.34
C PHE A 122 22.96 -3.36 9.37
N LYS A 123 23.30 -2.13 8.94
CA LYS A 123 24.69 -1.65 8.93
C LYS A 123 25.34 -1.63 10.32
N GLU A 124 24.55 -1.49 11.39
CA GLU A 124 25.06 -1.56 12.76
C GLU A 124 25.70 -2.92 13.10
N SER A 125 25.37 -3.99 12.35
CA SER A 125 26.03 -5.30 12.50
C SER A 125 27.47 -5.35 11.96
N GLY A 126 27.92 -4.32 11.23
CA GLY A 126 29.22 -4.29 10.57
C GLY A 126 29.32 -5.13 9.29
N LYS A 127 28.21 -5.75 8.86
CA LYS A 127 28.09 -6.45 7.58
C LYS A 127 27.96 -5.44 6.43
N PHE A 128 28.49 -5.79 5.25
CA PHE A 128 28.51 -4.87 4.12
C PHE A 128 27.14 -4.75 3.44
N ILE A 129 26.89 -3.59 2.82
CA ILE A 129 25.83 -3.38 1.83
C ILE A 129 26.45 -2.87 0.53
N VAL A 130 26.21 -3.58 -0.57
CA VAL A 130 26.63 -3.17 -1.93
C VAL A 130 25.39 -2.99 -2.78
N ALA A 131 25.30 -1.91 -3.54
CA ALA A 131 24.26 -1.68 -4.54
C ALA A 131 24.86 -1.68 -5.95
N TYR A 132 24.19 -2.34 -6.89
CA TYR A 132 24.53 -2.29 -8.32
C TYR A 132 23.27 -2.25 -9.17
N ALA A 133 23.26 -1.35 -10.15
CA ALA A 133 22.28 -1.34 -11.22
C ALA A 133 22.90 -0.88 -12.54
N ASP A 134 22.31 -1.34 -13.64
CA ASP A 134 22.55 -0.73 -14.95
C ASP A 134 21.84 0.63 -15.02
N GLN A 135 20.66 0.75 -14.42
CA GLN A 135 19.91 2.00 -14.31
C GLN A 135 19.30 2.07 -12.92
N TYR A 136 19.50 3.18 -12.23
CA TYR A 136 18.81 3.45 -10.98
C TYR A 136 17.64 4.38 -11.24
N ALA A 137 16.40 3.94 -11.06
CA ALA A 137 15.27 4.86 -10.92
C ALA A 137 15.47 5.74 -9.67
N GLN A 138 14.90 6.95 -9.62
CA GLN A 138 15.14 7.90 -8.52
C GLN A 138 14.82 7.32 -7.13
N GLY A 139 13.66 6.67 -6.95
CA GLY A 139 13.31 5.99 -5.70
C GLY A 139 14.25 4.83 -5.35
N MET A 140 14.73 4.12 -6.36
CA MET A 140 15.69 3.02 -6.23
C MET A 140 17.09 3.52 -5.86
N TYR A 141 17.50 4.67 -6.41
CA TYR A 141 18.71 5.38 -5.99
C TYR A 141 18.60 5.88 -4.55
N TYR A 142 17.47 6.49 -4.19
CA TYR A 142 17.18 6.90 -2.82
C TYR A 142 17.39 5.75 -1.84
N LEU A 143 16.78 4.59 -2.07
CA LEU A 143 16.97 3.40 -1.25
C LEU A 143 18.44 2.95 -1.23
N SER A 144 19.05 2.81 -2.41
CA SER A 144 20.43 2.32 -2.59
C SER A 144 21.49 3.23 -2.01
N SER A 145 21.17 4.52 -1.79
CA SER A 145 22.13 5.49 -1.26
C SER A 145 22.61 5.17 0.16
N VAL A 146 21.96 4.23 0.85
CA VAL A 146 22.39 3.69 2.16
C VAL A 146 23.61 2.77 2.07
N ALA A 147 23.87 2.19 0.89
CA ALA A 147 24.91 1.19 0.67
C ALA A 147 26.30 1.73 1.01
N ASP A 148 27.20 0.84 1.44
CA ASP A 148 28.62 1.18 1.63
C ASP A 148 29.32 1.44 0.30
N LYS A 149 28.82 0.82 -0.78
CA LYS A 149 29.30 1.01 -2.14
C LYS A 149 28.16 1.00 -3.14
N ILE A 150 28.02 2.09 -3.88
CA ILE A 150 27.11 2.24 -5.02
C ILE A 150 27.92 2.06 -6.29
N ILE A 151 27.58 1.03 -7.04
CA ILE A 151 28.24 0.64 -8.27
C ILE A 151 27.27 0.88 -9.42
N ILE A 152 27.73 1.49 -10.49
CA ILE A 152 26.91 1.69 -11.69
C ILE A 152 27.61 1.08 -12.89
N ASN A 153 26.82 0.56 -13.84
CA ASN A 153 27.36 0.12 -15.12
C ASN A 153 28.08 1.30 -15.83
N PRO A 154 29.22 1.07 -16.53
CA PRO A 154 29.89 2.12 -17.31
C PRO A 154 29.02 2.80 -18.37
N GLN A 155 27.90 2.21 -18.77
CA GLN A 155 26.90 2.78 -19.70
C GLN A 155 25.54 3.02 -19.01
N GLY A 156 25.53 3.05 -17.68
CA GLY A 156 24.33 3.18 -16.87
C GLY A 156 23.90 4.60 -16.57
N SER A 157 22.73 4.74 -15.94
CA SER A 157 22.18 6.02 -15.49
C SER A 157 21.71 6.00 -14.03
N ILE A 158 21.71 7.18 -13.39
CA ILE A 158 21.07 7.41 -12.10
C ILE A 158 20.02 8.49 -12.30
N GLY A 159 18.76 8.12 -12.03
CA GLY A 159 17.63 9.03 -11.97
C GLY A 159 17.80 10.00 -10.81
N TRP A 160 17.98 11.29 -11.13
CA TRP A 160 18.06 12.36 -10.15
C TRP A 160 17.62 13.67 -10.81
N HIS A 161 16.32 13.94 -10.68
CA HIS A 161 15.60 14.94 -11.48
C HIS A 161 14.55 15.72 -10.68
N GLY A 162 14.52 15.54 -9.35
CA GLY A 162 13.56 16.23 -8.49
C GLY A 162 12.20 15.54 -8.47
N ALA A 163 11.24 16.16 -7.77
CA ALA A 163 9.91 15.60 -7.57
C ALA A 163 8.86 16.35 -8.41
N GLY A 164 8.03 15.60 -9.13
CA GLY A 164 6.94 16.14 -9.94
C GLY A 164 5.60 15.43 -9.70
N MET A 165 4.49 16.12 -9.92
CA MET A 165 3.16 15.52 -9.89
C MET A 165 2.25 16.11 -10.97
N GLN A 166 1.55 15.25 -11.70
CA GLN A 166 0.67 15.63 -12.80
C GLN A 166 -0.70 14.92 -12.68
N PRO A 167 -1.65 15.49 -11.92
CA PRO A 167 -2.98 14.89 -11.79
C PRO A 167 -3.77 14.96 -13.11
N VAL A 168 -4.54 13.92 -13.40
CA VAL A 168 -5.41 13.85 -14.58
C VAL A 168 -6.79 14.43 -14.26
N PHE A 169 -7.35 15.21 -15.20
CA PHE A 169 -8.70 15.79 -15.10
C PHE A 169 -9.63 15.18 -16.15
N PHE A 170 -10.76 14.65 -15.68
CA PHE A 170 -11.76 13.91 -16.47
C PHE A 170 -13.02 14.73 -16.80
N LYS A 171 -13.16 15.97 -16.32
CA LYS A 171 -14.37 16.80 -16.54
C LYS A 171 -14.88 16.76 -17.99
N ASN A 172 -13.98 17.00 -18.95
CA ASN A 172 -14.34 17.04 -20.36
C ASN A 172 -14.75 15.66 -20.90
N LEU A 173 -14.10 14.59 -20.43
CA LEU A 173 -14.46 13.21 -20.78
C LEU A 173 -15.86 12.87 -20.23
N VAL A 174 -16.10 13.11 -18.94
CA VAL A 174 -17.38 12.85 -18.28
C VAL A 174 -18.50 13.65 -18.95
N SER A 175 -18.28 14.93 -19.23
CA SER A 175 -19.24 15.78 -19.94
C SER A 175 -19.53 15.27 -21.36
N LYS A 176 -18.49 14.79 -22.07
CA LYS A 176 -18.63 14.21 -23.42
C LYS A 176 -19.46 12.92 -23.42
N LEU A 177 -19.45 12.16 -22.31
CA LEU A 177 -20.31 10.99 -22.12
C LEU A 177 -21.76 11.36 -21.76
N GLY A 178 -22.11 12.64 -21.71
CA GLY A 178 -23.46 13.09 -21.31
C GLY A 178 -23.71 12.97 -19.80
N LEU A 179 -22.64 12.90 -19.00
CA LEU A 179 -22.74 12.83 -17.55
C LEU A 179 -22.54 14.22 -16.92
N GLU A 180 -23.43 14.59 -15.99
CA GLU A 180 -23.31 15.79 -15.15
C GLU A 180 -22.84 15.40 -13.75
N VAL A 181 -21.80 16.05 -13.22
CA VAL A 181 -21.27 15.73 -11.89
C VAL A 181 -21.91 16.65 -10.85
N GLN A 182 -22.56 16.07 -9.83
CA GLN A 182 -23.13 16.78 -8.70
C GLN A 182 -22.30 16.55 -7.45
N VAL A 183 -21.81 17.63 -6.85
CA VAL A 183 -20.84 17.60 -5.74
C VAL A 183 -21.37 18.33 -4.53
N PHE A 184 -21.17 17.72 -3.36
CA PHE A 184 -21.46 18.27 -2.04
C PHE A 184 -20.20 18.13 -1.21
N LYS A 185 -19.61 19.19 -0.67
CA LYS A 185 -18.37 19.05 0.09
C LYS A 185 -18.27 20.02 1.25
N VAL A 186 -17.46 19.65 2.24
CA VAL A 186 -16.94 20.55 3.27
C VAL A 186 -15.43 20.39 3.30
N GLY A 187 -14.73 21.52 3.18
CA GLY A 187 -13.28 21.57 3.07
C GLY A 187 -12.80 22.33 1.85
N THR A 188 -12.11 23.44 2.10
CA THR A 188 -11.41 24.22 1.05
C THR A 188 -10.42 23.35 0.27
N TYR A 189 -9.64 22.55 0.98
CA TYR A 189 -8.59 21.67 0.44
C TYR A 189 -9.11 20.28 0.04
N LYS A 190 -10.41 20.01 0.23
CA LYS A 190 -11.02 18.74 -0.20
C LYS A 190 -11.20 18.73 -1.73
N SER A 191 -10.18 18.22 -2.42
CA SER A 191 -10.05 18.29 -3.89
C SER A 191 -10.25 16.97 -4.63
N ALA A 192 -10.66 15.87 -3.96
CA ALA A 192 -10.97 14.56 -4.59
C ALA A 192 -11.94 14.64 -5.78
N VAL A 193 -12.80 15.65 -5.75
CA VAL A 193 -13.83 15.92 -6.75
C VAL A 193 -13.34 16.77 -7.92
N GLU A 194 -12.22 17.49 -7.77
CA GLU A 194 -11.69 18.41 -8.78
C GLU A 194 -11.42 17.75 -10.13
N PRO A 195 -10.82 16.54 -10.20
CA PRO A 195 -10.66 15.83 -11.48
C PRO A 195 -11.95 15.72 -12.29
N PHE A 196 -13.10 15.64 -11.64
CA PHE A 196 -14.39 15.44 -12.29
C PHE A 196 -15.14 16.74 -12.61
N ILE A 197 -14.81 17.86 -11.96
CA ILE A 197 -15.53 19.15 -12.11
C ILE A 197 -14.68 20.28 -12.70
N ALA A 198 -13.36 20.13 -12.73
CA ALA A 198 -12.40 21.11 -13.21
C ALA A 198 -11.50 20.52 -14.31
N THR A 199 -10.70 21.38 -14.93
CA THR A 199 -9.68 20.98 -15.92
C THR A 199 -8.25 21.23 -15.42
N GLU A 200 -8.13 21.80 -14.22
CA GLU A 200 -6.88 22.13 -13.55
C GLU A 200 -7.12 22.22 -12.04
N MET A 201 -6.03 22.21 -11.27
CA MET A 201 -6.07 22.33 -9.81
C MET A 201 -6.62 23.69 -9.38
N SER A 202 -7.46 23.72 -8.35
CA SER A 202 -7.76 24.97 -7.66
C SER A 202 -6.51 25.56 -6.98
N PRO A 203 -6.49 26.86 -6.66
CA PRO A 203 -5.37 27.45 -5.91
C PRO A 203 -5.07 26.73 -4.58
N ALA A 204 -6.12 26.34 -3.84
CA ALA A 204 -5.96 25.61 -2.59
C ALA A 204 -5.39 24.20 -2.80
N ASN A 205 -5.84 23.48 -3.84
CA ASN A 205 -5.30 22.17 -4.16
C ASN A 205 -3.83 22.26 -4.59
N ARG A 206 -3.48 23.28 -5.40
CA ARG A 206 -2.11 23.55 -5.81
C ARG A 206 -1.21 23.83 -4.60
N GLU A 207 -1.66 24.66 -3.66
CA GLU A 207 -0.93 24.95 -2.41
C GLU A 207 -0.60 23.67 -1.63
N GLN A 208 -1.61 22.86 -1.27
CA GLN A 208 -1.36 21.65 -0.47
C GLN A 208 -0.47 20.63 -1.20
N MET A 209 -0.61 20.51 -2.53
CA MET A 209 0.14 19.56 -3.33
C MET A 209 1.60 19.99 -3.44
N THR A 210 1.85 21.29 -3.64
CA THR A 210 3.20 21.87 -3.61
C THR A 210 3.86 21.63 -2.26
N GLU A 211 3.20 21.95 -1.15
CA GLU A 211 3.79 21.75 0.19
C GLU A 211 4.09 20.28 0.50
N CYS A 212 3.17 19.36 0.17
CA CYS A 212 3.42 17.93 0.36
C CYS A 212 4.61 17.45 -0.48
N LEU A 213 4.67 17.86 -1.75
CA LEU A 213 5.74 17.49 -2.67
C LEU A 213 7.09 18.02 -2.20
N GLU A 214 7.15 19.30 -1.80
CA GLU A 214 8.36 19.92 -1.25
C GLU A 214 8.80 19.23 0.04
N SER A 215 7.89 18.90 0.94
CA SER A 215 8.20 18.18 2.18
C SER A 215 8.81 16.80 1.91
N VAL A 216 8.27 16.04 0.94
CA VAL A 216 8.80 14.73 0.54
C VAL A 216 10.18 14.91 -0.10
N TRP A 217 10.34 15.86 -1.03
CA TRP A 217 11.61 16.10 -1.69
C TRP A 217 12.70 16.53 -0.71
N HIS A 218 12.40 17.43 0.23
CA HIS A 218 13.34 17.82 1.28
C HIS A 218 13.77 16.63 2.15
N ARG A 219 12.87 15.67 2.40
CA ARG A 219 13.23 14.45 3.14
C ARG A 219 14.22 13.59 2.34
N ILE A 220 13.95 13.36 1.06
CA ILE A 220 14.84 12.61 0.15
C ILE A 220 16.22 13.26 0.08
N LEU A 221 16.28 14.59 -0.10
CA LEU A 221 17.52 15.35 -0.11
C LEU A 221 18.31 15.19 1.19
N ALA A 222 17.64 15.30 2.35
CA ALA A 222 18.28 15.19 3.65
C ALA A 222 18.91 13.80 3.84
N ASP A 223 18.16 12.75 3.54
CA ASP A 223 18.61 11.38 3.71
C ASP A 223 19.75 10.99 2.76
N VAL A 224 19.71 11.44 1.50
CA VAL A 224 20.80 11.22 0.53
C VAL A 224 22.01 12.08 0.88
N SER A 225 21.80 13.32 1.34
CA SER A 225 22.86 14.18 1.85
C SER A 225 23.61 13.51 3.00
N ASP A 226 22.88 12.92 3.94
CA ASP A 226 23.46 12.26 5.10
C ASP A 226 24.28 11.01 4.71
N SER A 227 23.78 10.19 3.79
CA SER A 227 24.48 8.96 3.40
C SER A 227 25.62 9.18 2.40
N ARG A 228 25.48 10.14 1.48
CA ARG A 228 26.48 10.43 0.43
C ARG A 228 27.42 11.59 0.76
N ARG A 229 27.15 12.34 1.84
CA ARG A 229 27.91 13.52 2.26
C ARG A 229 27.96 14.60 1.16
N ILE A 230 26.83 14.82 0.50
CA ILE A 230 26.64 15.85 -0.54
C ILE A 230 25.64 16.88 0.02
N PRO A 231 25.97 18.19 0.07
CA PRO A 231 25.03 19.19 0.56
C PRO A 231 23.70 19.18 -0.21
N THR A 232 22.59 19.42 0.48
CA THR A 232 21.23 19.44 -0.10
C THR A 232 21.10 20.42 -1.27
N ASP A 233 21.72 21.60 -1.18
CA ASP A 233 21.70 22.59 -2.26
C ASP A 233 22.42 22.09 -3.52
N THR A 234 23.49 21.30 -3.34
CA THR A 234 24.21 20.68 -4.45
C THR A 234 23.39 19.56 -5.07
N LEU A 235 22.74 18.74 -4.25
CA LEU A 235 21.81 17.72 -4.73
C LEU A 235 20.63 18.33 -5.51
N ASN A 236 20.08 19.47 -5.06
CA ASN A 236 19.08 20.23 -5.81
C ASN A 236 19.62 20.72 -7.14
N ALA A 237 20.82 21.32 -7.15
CA ALA A 237 21.45 21.78 -8.39
C ALA A 237 21.74 20.61 -9.36
N TYR A 238 21.98 19.40 -8.87
CA TYR A 238 22.05 18.21 -9.71
C TYR A 238 20.68 17.86 -10.30
N ALA A 239 19.62 17.86 -9.49
CA ALA A 239 18.25 17.61 -9.97
C ALA A 239 17.84 18.60 -11.07
N ASP A 240 18.16 19.89 -10.91
CA ASP A 240 17.89 20.94 -11.91
C ASP A 240 18.62 20.70 -13.26
N ARG A 241 19.71 19.92 -13.24
CA ARG A 241 20.48 19.55 -14.45
C ARG A 241 19.96 18.30 -15.12
N TYR A 242 18.97 17.61 -14.52
CA TYR A 242 18.39 16.37 -15.01
C TYR A 242 19.47 15.29 -15.22
N MET A 243 19.98 14.73 -14.13
CA MET A 243 21.18 13.87 -14.16
C MET A 243 20.99 12.56 -14.93
N ASP A 244 19.75 12.14 -15.20
CA ASP A 244 19.39 10.86 -15.82
C ASP A 244 20.11 10.59 -17.15
N PHE A 245 20.47 11.65 -17.87
CA PHE A 245 21.11 11.58 -19.18
C PHE A 245 22.61 11.88 -19.16
N CYS A 246 23.20 12.06 -17.97
CA CYS A 246 24.63 12.26 -17.82
C CYS A 246 25.42 10.98 -18.11
N GLN A 247 26.68 11.14 -18.49
CA GLN A 247 27.61 10.02 -18.64
C GLN A 247 27.93 9.40 -17.28
N ALA A 248 28.20 8.10 -17.24
CA ALA A 248 28.37 7.37 -15.98
C ALA A 248 29.50 7.91 -15.10
N GLU A 249 30.59 8.39 -15.72
CA GLU A 249 31.72 9.02 -15.06
C GLU A 249 31.33 10.27 -14.27
N GLU A 250 30.29 10.99 -14.71
CA GLU A 250 29.80 12.19 -14.04
C GLU A 250 29.17 11.88 -12.69
N TYR A 251 28.51 10.72 -12.54
CA TYR A 251 27.99 10.29 -11.24
C TYR A 251 29.11 10.07 -10.21
N ILE A 252 30.30 9.65 -10.65
CA ILE A 252 31.48 9.51 -9.79
C ILE A 252 32.01 10.89 -9.39
N GLN A 253 32.12 11.83 -10.34
CA GLN A 253 32.55 13.20 -10.07
C GLN A 253 31.60 13.92 -9.11
N CYS A 254 30.30 13.68 -9.27
CA CYS A 254 29.24 14.21 -8.41
C CYS A 254 29.12 13.47 -7.07
N LYS A 255 29.86 12.37 -6.87
CA LYS A 255 29.80 11.46 -5.71
C LYS A 255 28.46 10.73 -5.54
N LEU A 256 27.63 10.72 -6.57
CA LEU A 256 26.37 9.98 -6.60
C LEU A 256 26.62 8.46 -6.67
N ALA A 257 27.73 8.04 -7.29
CA ALA A 257 28.20 6.65 -7.29
C ALA A 257 29.68 6.56 -6.87
N ASP A 258 30.12 5.36 -6.47
CA ASP A 258 31.47 5.12 -5.96
C ASP A 258 32.42 4.53 -7.01
N THR A 259 31.90 3.76 -7.97
CA THR A 259 32.71 3.21 -9.07
C THR A 259 31.85 2.75 -10.23
N LEU A 260 32.49 2.61 -11.39
CA LEU A 260 31.93 1.94 -12.56
C LEU A 260 32.40 0.48 -12.58
N MET A 261 31.49 -0.48 -12.79
CA MET A 261 31.82 -1.90 -12.98
C MET A 261 30.76 -2.57 -13.84
N TYR A 262 31.13 -3.61 -14.59
CA TYR A 262 30.18 -4.55 -15.17
C TYR A 262 29.71 -5.59 -14.15
N LYS A 263 28.60 -6.27 -14.46
CA LYS A 263 27.97 -7.24 -13.56
C LYS A 263 28.93 -8.34 -13.09
N ASP A 264 29.75 -8.88 -13.99
CA ASP A 264 30.73 -9.93 -13.67
C ASP A 264 31.78 -9.44 -12.67
N GLU A 265 32.25 -8.20 -12.82
CA GLU A 265 33.18 -7.56 -11.88
C GLU A 265 32.53 -7.38 -10.50
N VAL A 266 31.24 -7.02 -10.44
CA VAL A 266 30.49 -6.93 -9.17
C VAL A 266 30.36 -8.28 -8.49
N ILE A 267 30.08 -9.35 -9.26
CA ILE A 267 30.01 -10.71 -8.70
C ILE A 267 31.37 -11.13 -8.13
N SER A 268 32.47 -10.83 -8.83
CA SER A 268 33.83 -11.08 -8.32
C SER A 268 34.11 -10.27 -7.04
N TYR A 269 33.69 -9.01 -6.99
CA TYR A 269 33.82 -8.16 -5.80
C TYR A 269 33.04 -8.71 -4.59
N LEU A 270 31.81 -9.18 -4.80
CA LEU A 270 30.98 -9.79 -3.75
C LEU A 270 31.58 -11.11 -3.22
N LYS A 271 32.20 -11.93 -4.09
CA LYS A 271 32.94 -13.13 -3.66
C LYS A 271 34.10 -12.76 -2.74
N GLN A 272 34.87 -11.74 -3.10
CA GLN A 272 35.96 -11.24 -2.25
C GLN A 272 35.45 -10.77 -0.88
N LEU A 273 34.38 -9.97 -0.84
CA LEU A 273 33.80 -9.47 0.42
C LEU A 273 33.23 -10.58 1.32
N SER A 274 32.68 -11.63 0.72
CA SER A 274 32.14 -12.79 1.46
C SER A 274 33.21 -13.82 1.83
N GLY A 275 34.46 -13.67 1.39
CA GLY A 275 35.54 -14.62 1.62
C GLY A 275 35.37 -15.93 0.84
N ARG A 276 34.81 -15.85 -0.38
CA ARG A 276 34.65 -16.97 -1.31
C ARG A 276 35.70 -16.92 -2.42
N ASP A 277 36.10 -18.09 -2.92
CA ASP A 277 37.01 -18.21 -4.05
C ASP A 277 36.37 -17.71 -5.35
N GLU A 278 37.19 -17.18 -6.27
CA GLU A 278 36.73 -16.60 -7.54
C GLU A 278 36.00 -17.64 -8.43
N ASN A 279 36.45 -18.89 -8.40
CA ASN A 279 35.87 -19.99 -9.18
C ASN A 279 34.57 -20.56 -8.58
N ASP A 280 34.24 -20.20 -7.35
CA ASP A 280 33.03 -20.67 -6.68
C ASP A 280 31.79 -19.91 -7.14
N LYS A 281 30.62 -20.55 -7.02
CA LYS A 281 29.34 -19.84 -7.11
C LYS A 281 29.13 -18.99 -5.86
N LEU A 282 28.45 -17.85 -6.03
CA LEU A 282 28.00 -17.04 -4.91
C LEU A 282 26.88 -17.79 -4.16
N ASN A 283 26.97 -17.83 -2.84
CA ASN A 283 25.86 -18.33 -2.02
C ASN A 283 24.85 -17.21 -1.85
N SER A 284 23.89 -17.11 -2.76
CA SER A 284 22.83 -16.09 -2.70
C SER A 284 21.57 -16.64 -2.05
N LEU A 285 20.90 -15.79 -1.28
CA LEU A 285 19.53 -15.98 -0.80
C LEU A 285 18.70 -14.79 -1.26
N PHE A 286 17.48 -15.02 -1.71
CA PHE A 286 16.53 -13.98 -2.09
C PHE A 286 15.41 -13.84 -1.04
N ILE A 287 14.43 -12.96 -1.26
CA ILE A 287 13.35 -12.71 -0.29
C ILE A 287 12.57 -14.00 -0.04
N GLU A 288 12.28 -14.76 -1.09
CA GLU A 288 11.52 -16.03 -1.05
C GLU A 288 12.25 -17.09 -0.21
N ASP A 289 13.59 -17.10 -0.30
CA ASP A 289 14.43 -17.96 0.54
C ASP A 289 14.39 -17.49 2.00
N MET A 290 14.51 -16.18 2.24
CA MET A 290 14.64 -15.57 3.56
C MET A 290 13.34 -15.63 4.38
N ILE A 291 12.17 -15.64 3.74
CA ILE A 291 10.88 -15.89 4.40
C ILE A 291 10.90 -17.23 5.14
N ASN A 292 11.51 -18.26 4.52
CA ASN A 292 11.60 -19.62 5.04
C ASN A 292 12.81 -19.89 5.95
N VAL A 293 13.70 -18.91 6.16
CA VAL A 293 14.76 -19.00 7.17
C VAL A 293 14.16 -18.89 8.57
N LYS A 294 14.48 -19.85 9.45
CA LYS A 294 14.05 -19.80 10.86
C LYS A 294 14.61 -18.57 11.57
N LYS A 295 13.77 -17.95 12.39
CA LYS A 295 14.21 -16.88 13.30
C LYS A 295 15.14 -17.48 14.36
N ASN A 296 16.33 -16.90 14.50
CA ASN A 296 17.29 -17.21 15.57
C ASN A 296 16.87 -16.57 16.91
N MET A 297 15.62 -16.79 17.32
CA MET A 297 15.07 -16.26 18.59
C MET A 297 14.51 -17.42 19.41
N PRO A 298 14.79 -17.49 20.73
CA PRO A 298 14.12 -18.43 21.61
C PRO A 298 12.60 -18.32 21.43
N LYS A 299 11.91 -19.45 21.27
CA LYS A 299 10.44 -19.44 21.22
C LYS A 299 9.92 -18.83 22.51
N ASP A 300 9.19 -17.72 22.40
CA ASP A 300 8.53 -17.11 23.54
C ASP A 300 7.56 -18.13 24.15
N LYS A 301 7.67 -18.34 25.46
CA LYS A 301 6.81 -19.25 26.25
C LYS A 301 5.75 -18.51 27.06
N SER A 302 5.72 -17.18 27.00
CA SER A 302 4.81 -16.35 27.78
C SER A 302 3.35 -16.50 27.35
N GLY A 303 3.11 -16.83 26.08
CA GLY A 303 1.78 -16.81 25.46
C GLY A 303 1.26 -15.41 25.14
N ASN A 304 2.03 -14.35 25.45
CA ASN A 304 1.64 -12.98 25.16
C ASN A 304 1.72 -12.70 23.65
N ILE A 305 0.70 -12.03 23.12
CA ILE A 305 0.61 -11.69 21.71
C ILE A 305 0.50 -10.17 21.56
N ILE A 306 1.31 -9.62 20.65
CA ILE A 306 1.03 -8.32 20.01
C ILE A 306 0.44 -8.62 18.64
N ALA A 307 -0.81 -8.22 18.44
CA ALA A 307 -1.50 -8.41 17.17
C ALA A 307 -1.21 -7.23 16.23
N VAL A 308 -0.73 -7.49 15.02
CA VAL A 308 -0.58 -6.49 13.96
C VAL A 308 -1.75 -6.64 13.00
N TYR A 309 -2.70 -5.73 13.04
CA TYR A 309 -3.85 -5.73 12.13
C TYR A 309 -3.54 -4.84 10.92
N TYR A 310 -3.38 -5.46 9.75
CA TYR A 310 -3.14 -4.78 8.48
C TYR A 310 -4.46 -4.29 7.90
N ALA A 311 -4.64 -2.98 7.88
CA ALA A 311 -5.77 -2.27 7.30
C ALA A 311 -5.26 -1.43 6.13
N TYR A 312 -5.22 -2.03 4.94
CA TYR A 312 -4.73 -1.38 3.74
C TYR A 312 -5.76 -1.41 2.60
N GLY A 313 -5.73 -0.37 1.78
CA GLY A 313 -6.67 -0.15 0.68
C GLY A 313 -7.86 0.75 1.03
N GLU A 314 -8.81 0.84 0.10
CA GLU A 314 -10.01 1.67 0.24
C GLU A 314 -10.98 1.09 1.29
N ILE A 315 -11.62 1.95 2.08
CA ILE A 315 -12.61 1.55 3.10
C ILE A 315 -13.98 1.38 2.46
N LEU A 316 -14.50 0.15 2.46
CA LEU A 316 -15.76 -0.21 1.81
C LEU A 316 -16.74 -0.84 2.80
N ASP A 317 -18.01 -0.39 2.74
CA ASP A 317 -19.06 -0.87 3.66
C ASP A 317 -19.43 -2.34 3.43
N ALA A 318 -19.47 -2.74 2.16
CA ALA A 318 -19.80 -4.08 1.72
C ALA A 318 -19.08 -4.36 0.39
N PRO A 319 -17.78 -4.71 0.42
CA PRO A 319 -17.04 -5.04 -0.78
C PRO A 319 -17.71 -6.21 -1.52
N GLY A 320 -17.68 -6.17 -2.85
CA GLY A 320 -18.13 -7.30 -3.67
C GLY A 320 -17.21 -8.50 -3.46
N SER A 321 -17.68 -9.69 -3.81
CA SER A 321 -16.88 -10.93 -3.71
C SER A 321 -15.62 -10.95 -4.60
N SER A 322 -15.42 -9.92 -5.42
CA SER A 322 -14.26 -9.75 -6.30
C SER A 322 -13.46 -8.48 -6.00
N THR A 323 -13.67 -7.84 -4.85
CA THR A 323 -12.91 -6.67 -4.44
C THR A 323 -11.72 -7.13 -3.59
N GLU A 324 -10.53 -6.92 -4.12
CA GLU A 324 -9.25 -7.24 -3.45
C GLU A 324 -8.61 -5.96 -2.89
N ASP A 325 -7.68 -6.13 -1.95
CA ASP A 325 -6.89 -5.05 -1.33
C ASP A 325 -7.77 -3.87 -0.86
N CYS A 326 -8.76 -4.19 -0.02
CA CYS A 326 -9.65 -3.21 0.58
C CYS A 326 -9.85 -3.47 2.07
N ILE A 327 -10.27 -2.43 2.79
CA ILE A 327 -10.70 -2.52 4.17
C ILE A 327 -12.21 -2.81 4.17
N ASP A 328 -12.56 -4.09 4.32
CA ASP A 328 -13.94 -4.52 4.60
C ASP A 328 -14.34 -4.10 6.03
N VAL A 329 -15.28 -3.17 6.11
CA VAL A 329 -15.77 -2.60 7.38
C VAL A 329 -16.34 -3.68 8.31
N GLN A 330 -17.15 -4.60 7.79
CA GLN A 330 -17.82 -5.62 8.60
C GLN A 330 -16.81 -6.63 9.14
N LYS A 331 -15.88 -7.06 8.26
CA LYS A 331 -14.81 -7.97 8.63
C LYS A 331 -13.88 -7.35 9.66
N MET A 332 -13.41 -6.12 9.43
CA MET A 332 -12.53 -5.43 10.38
C MET A 332 -13.20 -5.21 11.73
N CYS A 333 -14.45 -4.74 11.77
CA CYS A 333 -15.18 -4.58 13.02
C CYS A 333 -15.30 -5.91 13.79
N LYS A 334 -15.57 -7.03 13.09
CA LYS A 334 -15.62 -8.36 13.69
C LYS A 334 -14.26 -8.80 14.23
N ASP A 335 -13.20 -8.60 13.48
CA ASP A 335 -11.86 -9.02 13.88
C ASP A 335 -11.32 -8.17 15.05
N LEU A 336 -11.56 -6.85 15.07
CA LEU A 336 -11.23 -6.00 16.21
C LEU A 336 -11.98 -6.41 17.49
N ARG A 337 -13.25 -6.84 17.40
CA ARG A 337 -13.98 -7.41 18.55
C ARG A 337 -13.31 -8.69 19.06
N LYS A 338 -12.90 -9.59 18.17
CA LYS A 338 -12.19 -10.82 18.56
C LYS A 338 -10.86 -10.49 19.24
N LEU A 339 -10.08 -9.56 18.69
CA LEU A 339 -8.80 -9.13 19.29
C LEU A 339 -9.02 -8.49 20.66
N ARG A 340 -10.07 -7.69 20.83
CA ARG A 340 -10.45 -7.10 22.11
C ARG A 340 -10.75 -8.17 23.16
N ASP A 341 -11.46 -9.23 22.76
CA ASP A 341 -11.99 -10.24 23.67
C ASP A 341 -11.07 -11.49 23.81
N ASN A 342 -9.91 -11.52 23.15
CA ASN A 342 -8.89 -12.58 23.27
C ASN A 342 -7.85 -12.25 24.35
N ASP A 343 -7.85 -12.96 25.48
CA ASP A 343 -6.95 -12.66 26.61
C ASP A 343 -5.45 -12.81 26.32
N ASP A 344 -5.05 -13.58 25.31
CA ASP A 344 -3.63 -13.74 24.94
C ASP A 344 -3.08 -12.50 24.24
N VAL A 345 -3.94 -11.74 23.56
CA VAL A 345 -3.58 -10.48 22.90
C VAL A 345 -3.45 -9.38 23.95
N LYS A 346 -2.24 -8.85 24.14
CA LYS A 346 -1.94 -7.81 25.14
C LYS A 346 -1.96 -6.41 24.57
N ALA A 347 -1.66 -6.24 23.28
CA ALA A 347 -1.76 -4.98 22.55
C ALA A 347 -2.08 -5.22 21.08
N VAL A 348 -2.59 -4.19 20.41
CA VAL A 348 -2.87 -4.20 18.98
C VAL A 348 -2.13 -3.06 18.30
N VAL A 349 -1.37 -3.37 17.26
CA VAL A 349 -0.83 -2.41 16.30
C VAL A 349 -1.72 -2.42 15.07
N LEU A 350 -2.36 -1.29 14.75
CA LEU A 350 -3.10 -1.09 13.51
C LEU A 350 -2.12 -0.55 12.46
N ARG A 351 -1.73 -1.37 11.49
CA ARG A 351 -0.95 -0.94 10.33
C ARG A 351 -1.92 -0.40 9.28
N VAL A 352 -1.98 0.93 9.13
CA VAL A 352 -2.96 1.61 8.28
C VAL A 352 -2.28 2.15 7.03
N ASN A 353 -2.64 1.61 5.86
CA ASN A 353 -2.24 2.16 4.56
C ASN A 353 -3.47 2.38 3.67
N SER A 354 -4.21 3.47 3.94
CA SER A 354 -5.51 3.74 3.34
C SER A 354 -5.67 5.20 2.92
N PRO A 355 -6.15 5.45 1.69
CA PRO A 355 -6.61 6.78 1.29
C PRO A 355 -7.97 7.12 1.92
N GLY A 356 -8.59 6.23 2.70
CA GLY A 356 -9.94 6.38 3.22
C GLY A 356 -10.98 5.67 2.35
N GLY A 357 -12.21 6.21 2.29
CA GLY A 357 -13.35 5.59 1.62
C GLY A 357 -14.66 5.98 2.28
N SER A 358 -15.51 5.00 2.60
CA SER A 358 -16.81 5.23 3.25
C SER A 358 -16.68 6.00 4.58
N ALA A 359 -17.35 7.15 4.67
CA ALA A 359 -17.41 7.93 5.91
C ALA A 359 -18.18 7.19 7.02
N TYR A 360 -19.26 6.48 6.65
CA TYR A 360 -20.04 5.68 7.59
C TYR A 360 -19.22 4.50 8.12
N GLY A 361 -18.59 3.74 7.23
CA GLY A 361 -17.77 2.60 7.58
C GLY A 361 -16.59 2.98 8.47
N SER A 362 -15.98 4.14 8.22
CA SER A 362 -14.92 4.69 9.04
C SER A 362 -15.37 4.98 10.48
N ASP A 363 -16.57 5.53 10.71
CA ASP A 363 -17.12 5.75 12.07
C ASP A 363 -17.41 4.42 12.79
N GLN A 364 -17.86 3.38 12.07
CA GLN A 364 -18.08 2.06 12.66
C GLN A 364 -16.76 1.42 13.12
N ILE A 365 -15.71 1.51 12.30
CA ILE A 365 -14.37 1.02 12.67
C ILE A 365 -13.81 1.86 13.82
N TRP A 366 -13.89 3.20 13.75
CA TRP A 366 -13.49 4.09 14.84
C TRP A 366 -14.11 3.67 16.17
N ARG A 367 -15.41 3.33 16.16
CA ARG A 367 -16.11 2.90 17.37
C ARG A 367 -15.52 1.60 17.94
N GLU A 368 -15.16 0.63 17.11
CA GLU A 368 -14.49 -0.59 17.59
C GLU A 368 -13.05 -0.33 18.06
N VAL A 369 -12.32 0.60 17.44
CA VAL A 369 -11.00 1.05 17.90
C VAL A 369 -11.09 1.66 19.29
N VAL A 370 -12.06 2.54 19.55
CA VAL A 370 -12.32 3.11 20.88
C VAL A 370 -12.61 2.01 21.91
N ARG A 371 -13.51 1.07 21.58
CA ARG A 371 -13.86 -0.04 22.48
C ARG A 371 -12.70 -1.00 22.73
N LEU A 372 -11.81 -1.18 21.75
CA LEU A 372 -10.60 -1.96 21.90
C LEU A 372 -9.61 -1.26 22.85
N LYS A 373 -9.41 0.05 22.65
CA LYS A 373 -8.56 0.91 23.48
C LYS A 373 -8.97 0.96 24.96
N GLU A 374 -10.27 0.82 25.26
CA GLU A 374 -10.77 0.71 26.63
C GLU A 374 -10.22 -0.52 27.38
N LYS A 375 -9.83 -1.59 26.67
CA LYS A 375 -9.30 -2.82 27.29
C LYS A 375 -7.79 -3.00 27.11
N LYS A 376 -7.23 -2.54 25.98
CA LYS A 376 -5.86 -2.87 25.55
C LYS A 376 -5.22 -1.69 24.83
N PRO A 377 -3.89 -1.50 24.93
CA PRO A 377 -3.20 -0.51 24.11
C PRO A 377 -3.45 -0.74 22.61
N VAL A 378 -3.84 0.32 21.91
CA VAL A 378 -3.96 0.37 20.46
C VAL A 378 -2.97 1.39 19.92
N ILE A 379 -2.01 0.93 19.13
CA ILE A 379 -1.00 1.77 18.48
C ILE A 379 -1.29 1.79 16.99
N VAL A 380 -1.22 2.94 16.35
CA VAL A 380 -1.30 3.03 14.88
C VAL A 380 0.10 3.19 14.31
N SER A 381 0.40 2.42 13.26
CA SER A 381 1.52 2.63 12.36
C SER A 381 0.95 3.00 11.00
N MET A 382 1.16 4.23 10.55
CA MET A 382 0.74 4.65 9.22
C MET A 382 1.75 4.15 8.18
N GLY A 383 1.26 3.66 7.04
CA GLY A 383 2.07 3.33 5.86
C GLY A 383 2.19 4.54 4.94
N ASP A 384 2.12 4.30 3.63
CA ASP A 384 2.20 5.37 2.64
C ASP A 384 1.10 6.42 2.82
N TYR A 385 -0.11 5.94 3.12
CA TYR A 385 -1.28 6.78 3.31
C TYR A 385 -2.04 6.41 4.59
N ALA A 386 -2.48 7.41 5.34
CA ALA A 386 -3.50 7.23 6.36
C ALA A 386 -4.33 8.50 6.45
N ALA A 387 -4.99 8.85 5.36
CA ALA A 387 -5.72 10.11 5.23
C ALA A 387 -7.22 9.88 5.14
N SER A 388 -7.96 10.93 5.52
CA SER A 388 -9.42 10.94 5.52
C SER A 388 -10.00 9.78 6.34
N GLY A 389 -10.72 8.83 5.75
CA GLY A 389 -11.20 7.63 6.46
C GLY A 389 -10.06 6.84 7.12
N GLY A 390 -8.87 6.78 6.52
CA GLY A 390 -7.68 6.18 7.13
C GLY A 390 -7.23 6.91 8.39
N TYR A 391 -7.31 8.25 8.40
CA TYR A 391 -7.05 9.04 9.62
C TYR A 391 -8.19 8.88 10.63
N TYR A 392 -9.44 8.77 10.17
CA TYR A 392 -10.62 8.58 11.00
C TYR A 392 -10.50 7.32 11.86
N ILE A 393 -10.15 6.18 11.27
CA ILE A 393 -9.96 4.93 12.02
C ILE A 393 -8.71 4.97 12.92
N SER A 394 -7.80 5.92 12.70
CA SER A 394 -6.53 6.05 13.43
C SER A 394 -6.61 7.01 14.62
N CYS A 395 -7.40 8.08 14.52
CA CYS A 395 -7.35 9.23 15.43
C CYS A 395 -7.65 8.89 16.89
N ALA A 396 -8.34 7.78 17.16
CA ALA A 396 -8.69 7.32 18.49
C ALA A 396 -7.59 6.51 19.20
N ALA A 397 -6.49 6.14 18.53
CA ALA A 397 -5.45 5.29 19.09
C ALA A 397 -4.78 5.87 20.36
N ASN A 398 -4.05 5.04 21.11
CA ASN A 398 -3.25 5.51 22.24
C ASN A 398 -2.04 6.32 21.76
N ARG A 399 -1.41 5.87 20.68
CA ARG A 399 -0.29 6.54 20.00
C ARG A 399 -0.37 6.28 18.50
N ILE A 400 0.03 7.27 17.71
CA ILE A 400 0.07 7.25 16.25
C ILE A 400 1.50 7.51 15.79
N PHE A 401 2.03 6.59 15.01
CA PHE A 401 3.31 6.70 14.32
C PHE A 401 3.07 6.89 12.83
N ALA A 402 3.85 7.77 12.20
CA ALA A 402 3.85 7.95 10.75
C ALA A 402 5.28 8.12 10.24
N ASP A 403 5.55 7.66 9.03
CA ASP A 403 6.79 8.00 8.33
C ASP A 403 6.80 9.52 8.01
N PRO A 404 7.95 10.21 7.99
CA PRO A 404 8.01 11.62 7.60
C PRO A 404 7.31 11.94 6.27
N THR A 405 7.32 10.99 5.33
CA THR A 405 6.72 11.13 3.99
C THR A 405 5.32 10.52 3.85
N THR A 406 4.78 9.87 4.89
CA THR A 406 3.37 9.41 4.91
C THR A 406 2.44 10.58 4.58
N LEU A 407 1.42 10.37 3.75
CA LEU A 407 0.35 11.36 3.59
C LEU A 407 -0.85 11.02 4.48
N THR A 408 -1.19 11.95 5.38
CA THR A 408 -2.26 11.80 6.38
C THR A 408 -3.12 13.07 6.47
N GLY A 409 -3.92 13.19 7.53
CA GLY A 409 -4.90 14.26 7.69
C GLY A 409 -6.08 14.06 6.75
N SER A 410 -6.31 14.98 5.82
CA SER A 410 -7.48 15.06 4.94
C SER A 410 -8.82 14.92 5.68
N ILE A 411 -8.90 15.59 6.83
CA ILE A 411 -10.08 15.65 7.69
C ILE A 411 -11.13 16.51 6.97
N GLY A 412 -12.02 15.84 6.24
CA GLY A 412 -13.00 16.47 5.36
C GLY A 412 -13.84 15.41 4.64
N ILE A 413 -15.05 15.78 4.23
CA ILE A 413 -16.03 14.87 3.62
C ILE A 413 -16.56 15.49 2.32
N PHE A 414 -16.79 14.65 1.33
CA PHE A 414 -17.53 15.01 0.14
C PHE A 414 -18.56 13.93 -0.22
N GLY A 415 -19.55 14.33 -0.99
CA GLY A 415 -20.44 13.46 -1.73
C GLY A 415 -20.39 13.82 -3.21
N MET A 416 -20.39 12.80 -4.06
CA MET A 416 -20.34 12.95 -5.52
C MET A 416 -21.31 11.99 -6.17
N MET A 417 -22.09 12.49 -7.12
CA MET A 417 -23.08 11.72 -7.88
C MET A 417 -23.06 12.12 -9.35
N TYR A 418 -23.44 11.21 -10.24
CA TYR A 418 -23.51 11.47 -11.68
C TYR A 418 -24.96 11.54 -12.17
N SER A 419 -25.34 12.72 -12.66
CA SER A 419 -26.33 13.03 -13.69
C SER A 419 -26.23 12.26 -15.00
N GLY A 420 -26.95 11.15 -15.19
CA GLY A 420 -27.03 10.47 -16.49
C GLY A 420 -28.08 11.03 -17.45
N GLU A 421 -28.78 12.12 -17.12
CA GLU A 421 -29.92 12.60 -17.90
C GLU A 421 -29.61 12.70 -19.39
N LYS A 422 -28.56 13.42 -19.79
CA LYS A 422 -28.19 13.60 -21.20
C LYS A 422 -27.68 12.31 -21.85
N LEU A 423 -26.92 11.50 -21.11
CA LEU A 423 -26.52 10.17 -21.57
C LEU A 423 -27.76 9.35 -21.94
N PHE A 424 -28.74 9.29 -21.05
CA PHE A 424 -29.92 8.47 -21.28
C PHE A 424 -30.84 9.06 -22.35
N THR A 425 -31.18 10.35 -22.27
CA THR A 425 -32.18 10.97 -23.15
C THR A 425 -31.61 11.32 -24.52
N GLU A 426 -30.48 12.03 -24.57
CA GLU A 426 -29.92 12.55 -25.81
C GLU A 426 -29.07 11.52 -26.55
N THR A 427 -28.30 10.71 -25.82
CA THR A 427 -27.37 9.74 -26.43
C THR A 427 -28.02 8.39 -26.68
N LEU A 428 -28.76 7.86 -25.71
CA LEU A 428 -29.36 6.52 -25.78
C LEU A 428 -30.85 6.51 -26.18
N GLY A 429 -31.52 7.67 -26.21
CA GLY A 429 -32.93 7.78 -26.58
C GLY A 429 -33.91 7.18 -25.56
N LEU A 430 -33.49 7.03 -24.30
CA LEU A 430 -34.32 6.51 -23.21
C LEU A 430 -35.16 7.64 -22.59
N ASN A 431 -36.39 7.32 -22.17
CA ASN A 431 -37.27 8.22 -21.44
C ASN A 431 -37.68 7.58 -20.13
N PHE A 432 -37.78 8.40 -19.08
CA PHE A 432 -38.22 7.96 -17.75
C PHE A 432 -39.50 8.71 -17.36
N ASP A 433 -40.52 7.96 -16.95
CA ASP A 433 -41.76 8.51 -16.39
C ASP A 433 -41.86 8.09 -14.92
N VAL A 434 -42.35 8.98 -14.06
CA VAL A 434 -42.26 8.85 -12.60
C VAL A 434 -43.64 8.96 -11.97
N VAL A 435 -44.04 7.92 -11.25
CA VAL A 435 -45.16 7.94 -10.31
C VAL A 435 -44.62 7.93 -8.89
N LYS A 436 -45.10 8.84 -8.04
CA LYS A 436 -44.59 8.98 -6.67
C LYS A 436 -45.68 9.25 -5.64
N THR A 437 -45.56 8.59 -4.50
CA THR A 437 -46.44 8.77 -3.33
C THR A 437 -46.12 10.04 -2.55
N ASN A 438 -44.86 10.50 -2.60
CA ASN A 438 -44.35 11.64 -1.86
C ASN A 438 -43.40 12.46 -2.74
N LYS A 439 -43.21 13.75 -2.41
CA LYS A 439 -42.47 14.72 -3.23
C LYS A 439 -41.06 14.27 -3.65
N MET A 440 -40.36 13.52 -2.80
CA MET A 440 -38.98 13.05 -2.99
C MET A 440 -38.87 11.52 -3.13
N ALA A 441 -39.98 10.79 -3.31
CA ALA A 441 -39.94 9.33 -3.33
C ALA A 441 -39.13 8.77 -4.52
N ASP A 442 -38.98 9.56 -5.58
CA ASP A 442 -38.17 9.25 -6.75
C ASP A 442 -36.67 9.46 -6.53
N LEU A 443 -36.25 10.13 -5.44
CA LEU A 443 -34.84 10.23 -5.09
C LEU A 443 -34.22 8.84 -4.94
N GLY A 444 -34.86 7.95 -4.17
CA GLY A 444 -34.39 6.58 -3.95
C GLY A 444 -34.43 5.71 -5.21
N ALA A 445 -35.38 5.96 -6.12
CA ALA A 445 -35.45 5.29 -7.42
C ALA A 445 -34.34 5.77 -8.39
N SER A 446 -33.85 6.99 -8.21
CA SER A 446 -32.71 7.54 -8.94
C SER A 446 -31.34 7.22 -8.31
N LEU A 447 -31.25 6.74 -7.07
CA LEU A 447 -29.99 6.37 -6.40
C LEU A 447 -29.40 5.03 -6.90
N GLY A 448 -29.20 4.91 -8.21
CA GLY A 448 -28.35 3.90 -8.83
C GLY A 448 -26.90 4.40 -8.97
N PRO A 449 -26.01 3.64 -9.64
CA PRO A 449 -24.63 4.08 -9.91
C PRO A 449 -24.55 5.37 -10.74
N VAL A 450 -25.60 5.67 -11.52
CA VAL A 450 -25.80 6.94 -12.22
C VAL A 450 -27.27 7.34 -12.05
N LEU A 451 -27.51 8.58 -11.63
CA LEU A 451 -28.85 9.15 -11.47
C LEU A 451 -29.52 9.35 -12.84
N THR A 452 -30.82 9.09 -12.92
CA THR A 452 -31.59 9.30 -14.17
C THR A 452 -31.86 10.77 -14.48
N ARG A 453 -31.79 11.64 -13.46
CA ARG A 453 -31.96 13.09 -13.55
C ARG A 453 -31.07 13.81 -12.53
N PRO A 454 -30.77 15.11 -12.68
CA PRO A 454 -30.09 15.87 -11.65
C PRO A 454 -30.96 15.99 -10.38
N LEU A 455 -30.31 16.21 -9.24
CA LEU A 455 -31.00 16.48 -7.98
C LEU A 455 -31.59 17.88 -8.05
N ASN A 456 -32.82 18.04 -7.57
CA ASN A 456 -33.41 19.37 -7.45
C ASN A 456 -32.84 20.13 -6.23
N ALA A 457 -33.10 21.43 -6.14
CA ALA A 457 -32.53 22.29 -5.09
C ALA A 457 -32.79 21.78 -3.66
N SER A 458 -33.99 21.26 -3.37
CA SER A 458 -34.31 20.72 -2.04
C SER A 458 -33.57 19.41 -1.75
N GLU A 459 -33.39 18.54 -2.75
CA GLU A 459 -32.59 17.31 -2.63
C GLU A 459 -31.10 17.63 -2.43
N GLN A 460 -30.59 18.62 -3.17
CA GLN A 460 -29.22 19.12 -3.02
C GLN A 460 -28.97 19.68 -1.61
N GLU A 461 -29.90 20.47 -1.07
CA GLU A 461 -29.80 21.02 0.28
C GLU A 461 -29.80 19.91 1.35
N LEU A 462 -30.63 18.88 1.19
CA LEU A 462 -30.64 17.71 2.09
C LEU A 462 -29.30 16.98 2.06
N MET A 463 -28.71 16.79 0.88
CA MET A 463 -27.42 16.14 0.73
C MET A 463 -26.28 16.97 1.33
N GLN A 464 -26.26 18.29 1.07
CA GLN A 464 -25.26 19.17 1.69
C GLN A 464 -25.39 19.17 3.22
N ASN A 465 -26.60 19.19 3.76
CA ASN A 465 -26.81 19.09 5.20
C ASN A 465 -26.37 17.75 5.77
N TYR A 466 -26.50 16.66 5.02
CA TYR A 466 -25.95 15.35 5.40
C TYR A 466 -24.42 15.39 5.47
N VAL A 467 -23.75 15.93 4.44
CA VAL A 467 -22.28 16.11 4.42
C VAL A 467 -21.80 17.01 5.56
N ASN A 468 -22.50 18.12 5.83
CA ASN A 468 -22.19 19.04 6.93
C ASN A 468 -22.21 18.33 8.30
N ARG A 469 -23.22 17.47 8.55
CA ARG A 469 -23.29 16.69 9.80
C ARG A 469 -22.15 15.68 9.90
N GLY A 470 -21.82 15.01 8.79
CA GLY A 470 -20.69 14.09 8.73
C GLY A 470 -19.36 14.78 9.06
N TYR A 471 -19.11 15.95 8.49
CA TYR A 471 -17.88 16.72 8.75
C TYR A 471 -17.74 17.07 10.24
N LYS A 472 -18.80 17.62 10.84
CA LYS A 472 -18.83 17.94 12.27
C LYS A 472 -18.55 16.71 13.13
N LEU A 473 -19.15 15.58 12.78
CA LEU A 473 -18.89 14.32 13.47
C LEU A 473 -17.41 13.93 13.36
N PHE A 474 -16.83 13.97 12.16
CA PHE A 474 -15.43 13.62 11.96
C PHE A 474 -14.47 14.54 12.73
N VAL A 475 -14.71 15.86 12.70
CA VAL A 475 -13.95 16.84 13.51
C VAL A 475 -14.03 16.50 15.00
N ASN A 476 -15.23 16.22 15.52
CA ASN A 476 -15.41 15.84 16.92
C ASN A 476 -14.65 14.57 17.28
N ARG A 477 -14.63 13.57 16.40
CA ARG A 477 -13.94 12.29 16.60
C ARG A 477 -12.43 12.47 16.66
N CYS A 478 -11.89 13.31 15.78
CA CYS A 478 -10.50 13.73 15.82
C CYS A 478 -10.18 14.50 17.11
N ALA A 479 -11.04 15.44 17.51
CA ALA A 479 -10.87 16.23 18.73
C ALA A 479 -10.84 15.34 19.98
N GLU A 480 -11.81 14.42 20.10
CA GLU A 480 -11.89 13.40 21.17
C GLU A 480 -10.63 12.52 21.20
N GLY A 481 -10.21 11.99 20.06
CA GLY A 481 -9.09 11.06 19.95
C GLY A 481 -7.73 11.71 20.24
N ARG A 482 -7.52 12.93 19.72
CA ARG A 482 -6.27 13.68 19.86
C ARG A 482 -6.22 14.59 21.09
N LYS A 483 -7.31 14.64 21.87
CA LYS A 483 -7.48 15.53 23.04
C LYS A 483 -7.25 17.01 22.68
N MET A 484 -7.75 17.41 21.53
CA MET A 484 -7.70 18.78 21.02
C MET A 484 -9.10 19.39 21.07
N SER A 485 -9.21 20.72 21.04
CA SER A 485 -10.52 21.36 20.84
C SER A 485 -11.00 21.17 19.41
N THR A 486 -12.30 21.23 19.19
CA THR A 486 -12.90 21.19 17.85
C THR A 486 -12.35 22.31 16.95
N GLU A 487 -12.19 23.51 17.51
CA GLU A 487 -11.65 24.68 16.80
C GLU A 487 -10.17 24.48 16.41
N ALA A 488 -9.39 23.77 17.24
CA ALA A 488 -8.01 23.44 16.93
C ALA A 488 -7.92 22.43 15.78
N ILE A 489 -8.81 21.42 15.75
CA ILE A 489 -8.91 20.48 14.65
C ILE A 489 -9.37 21.18 13.37
N GLU A 490 -10.40 22.03 13.43
CA GLU A 490 -10.91 22.75 12.25
C GLU A 490 -9.82 23.56 11.54
N LYS A 491 -8.89 24.18 12.29
CA LYS A 491 -7.77 24.95 11.72
C LYS A 491 -6.79 24.11 10.89
N VAL A 492 -6.68 22.82 11.18
CA VAL A 492 -5.77 21.89 10.49
C VAL A 492 -6.52 20.89 9.61
N ALA A 493 -7.85 21.01 9.53
CA ALA A 493 -8.76 20.15 8.79
C ALA A 493 -9.06 20.72 7.40
N GLU A 494 -10.34 21.02 7.10
CA GLU A 494 -10.79 21.53 5.79
C GLU A 494 -10.42 20.64 4.59
N GLY A 495 -10.23 19.34 4.84
CA GLY A 495 -9.84 18.36 3.83
C GLY A 495 -8.35 18.36 3.46
N ARG A 496 -7.52 19.17 4.10
CA ARG A 496 -6.09 19.36 3.79
C ARG A 496 -5.28 18.11 4.08
N VAL A 497 -4.45 17.71 3.12
CA VAL A 497 -3.48 16.61 3.27
C VAL A 497 -2.21 17.18 3.91
N TRP A 498 -1.61 16.39 4.80
CA TRP A 498 -0.34 16.72 5.46
C TRP A 498 0.64 15.55 5.32
N THR A 499 1.93 15.85 5.22
CA THR A 499 2.95 14.80 5.40
C THR A 499 3.02 14.37 6.86
N GLY A 500 3.59 13.20 7.16
CA GLY A 500 3.74 12.72 8.54
C GLY A 500 4.58 13.67 9.39
N ALA A 501 5.61 14.29 8.80
CA ALA A 501 6.39 15.36 9.42
C ALA A 501 5.51 16.54 9.86
N MET A 502 4.72 17.10 8.94
CA MET A 502 3.80 18.20 9.23
C MET A 502 2.72 17.78 10.24
N ALA A 503 2.15 16.59 10.08
CA ALA A 503 1.09 16.08 10.93
C ALA A 503 1.54 15.91 12.39
N LYS A 504 2.81 15.57 12.63
CA LYS A 504 3.39 15.55 13.97
C LYS A 504 3.45 16.95 14.58
N ASP A 505 3.93 17.94 13.83
CA ASP A 505 4.02 19.32 14.30
C ASP A 505 2.65 19.92 14.62
N LEU A 506 1.61 19.46 13.92
CA LEU A 506 0.21 19.84 14.13
C LEU A 506 -0.50 19.04 15.24
N GLY A 507 0.14 18.04 15.84
CA GLY A 507 -0.42 17.17 16.89
C GLY A 507 -1.39 16.07 16.39
N LEU A 508 -1.52 15.91 15.08
CA LEU A 508 -2.31 14.85 14.45
C LEU A 508 -1.62 13.48 14.56
N VAL A 509 -0.28 13.46 14.58
CA VAL A 509 0.56 12.28 14.79
C VAL A 509 1.38 12.48 16.07
N ASP A 510 1.66 11.40 16.80
CA ASP A 510 2.44 11.48 18.05
C ASP A 510 3.95 11.47 17.76
N GLU A 511 4.42 10.54 16.92
CA GLU A 511 5.85 10.34 16.65
C GLU A 511 6.14 9.93 15.20
N LEU A 512 7.37 10.23 14.74
CA LEU A 512 7.84 9.77 13.43
C LEU A 512 8.48 8.39 13.52
N GLY A 513 8.09 7.51 12.60
CA GLY A 513 8.67 6.19 12.38
C GLY A 513 7.63 5.17 11.88
N GLY A 514 8.13 3.97 11.58
CA GLY A 514 7.33 2.88 11.03
C GLY A 514 6.93 1.81 12.04
N ILE A 515 6.70 0.60 11.51
CA ILE A 515 6.09 -0.52 12.25
C ILE A 515 6.91 -0.96 13.47
N ASP A 516 8.24 -0.91 13.41
CA ASP A 516 9.11 -1.31 14.52
C ASP A 516 8.95 -0.42 15.75
N LYS A 517 8.83 0.90 15.55
CA LYS A 517 8.57 1.84 16.66
C LYS A 517 7.18 1.63 17.24
N ALA A 518 6.18 1.37 16.39
CA ALA A 518 4.83 1.07 16.83
C ALA A 518 4.76 -0.24 17.65
N LEU A 519 5.49 -1.29 17.25
CA LEU A 519 5.61 -2.55 17.98
C LEU A 519 6.28 -2.36 19.35
N ASN A 520 7.39 -1.60 19.40
CA ASN A 520 8.07 -1.28 20.66
C ASN A 520 7.17 -0.47 21.60
N ALA A 521 6.42 0.49 21.06
CA ALA A 521 5.44 1.25 21.82
C ALA A 521 4.32 0.36 22.36
N ALA A 522 3.82 -0.59 21.54
CA ALA A 522 2.79 -1.53 21.96
C ALA A 522 3.26 -2.43 23.11
N ALA A 523 4.47 -2.99 23.01
CA ALA A 523 5.08 -3.82 24.06
C ALA A 523 5.27 -3.02 25.36
N THR A 524 5.83 -1.83 25.26
CA THR A 524 6.05 -0.92 26.41
C THR A 524 4.73 -0.57 27.10
N GLN A 525 3.71 -0.22 26.33
CA GLN A 525 2.43 0.23 26.87
C GLN A 525 1.59 -0.93 27.43
N ALA A 526 1.84 -2.16 26.97
CA ALA A 526 1.27 -3.39 27.55
C ALA A 526 2.08 -3.93 28.74
N GLY A 527 3.28 -3.40 29.02
CA GLY A 527 4.13 -3.85 30.13
C GLY A 527 4.66 -5.28 29.94
N ILE A 528 5.00 -5.65 28.70
CA ILE A 528 5.48 -6.99 28.34
C ILE A 528 6.87 -6.93 27.70
N GLU A 529 7.72 -7.90 28.05
CA GLU A 529 9.08 -8.03 27.48
C GLU A 529 9.17 -9.18 26.47
N ASN A 530 8.55 -10.31 26.79
CA ASN A 530 8.50 -11.48 25.92
C ASN A 530 7.11 -11.60 25.30
N TYR A 531 7.05 -11.67 23.97
CA TYR A 531 5.82 -11.77 23.21
C TYR A 531 6.04 -12.36 21.83
N SER A 532 4.97 -12.86 21.23
CA SER A 532 4.89 -13.20 19.81
C SER A 532 4.15 -12.11 19.04
N ILE A 533 4.58 -11.88 17.81
CA ILE A 533 3.90 -10.97 16.87
C ILE A 533 3.06 -11.84 15.92
N ILE A 534 1.77 -11.56 15.84
CA ILE A 534 0.84 -12.26 14.93
C ILE A 534 0.16 -11.25 14.02
N GLY A 535 0.27 -11.47 12.71
CA GLY A 535 -0.36 -10.64 11.68
C GLY A 535 -1.82 -11.04 11.44
N TYR A 536 -2.70 -10.04 11.39
CA TYR A 536 -4.13 -10.16 11.12
C TYR A 536 -4.54 -9.28 9.93
N PRO A 537 -5.53 -9.69 9.12
CA PRO A 537 -6.05 -11.06 9.07
C PRO A 537 -4.96 -12.07 8.70
N GLU A 538 -5.17 -13.35 9.02
CA GLU A 538 -4.20 -14.40 8.65
C GLU A 538 -4.09 -14.50 7.12
N LYS A 539 -2.88 -14.76 6.61
CA LYS A 539 -2.66 -15.07 5.18
C LYS A 539 -3.46 -16.35 4.91
N GLU A 540 -4.23 -16.41 3.83
CA GLU A 540 -4.90 -17.63 3.41
C GLU A 540 -3.87 -18.75 3.23
N ASN A 541 -4.23 -20.00 3.53
CA ASN A 541 -3.32 -21.09 3.22
C ASN A 541 -3.39 -21.41 1.73
N ILE A 542 -2.33 -22.07 1.22
CA ILE A 542 -2.18 -22.42 -0.20
C ILE A 542 -3.40 -23.20 -0.73
N PHE A 543 -4.00 -24.06 0.10
CA PHE A 543 -5.18 -24.82 -0.28
C PHE A 543 -6.41 -23.93 -0.50
N ALA A 544 -6.63 -22.93 0.36
CA ALA A 544 -7.71 -21.96 0.19
C ALA A 544 -7.47 -21.06 -1.03
N SER A 545 -6.24 -20.59 -1.26
CA SER A 545 -5.92 -19.74 -2.42
C SER A 545 -6.10 -20.48 -3.76
N LEU A 546 -5.81 -21.78 -3.81
CA LEU A 546 -6.05 -22.64 -4.98
C LEU A 546 -7.54 -22.84 -5.30
N LEU A 547 -8.41 -22.83 -4.29
CA LEU A 547 -9.86 -22.93 -4.46
C LEU A 547 -10.54 -21.57 -4.73
N GLY A 548 -9.79 -20.48 -4.58
CA GLY A 548 -10.23 -19.11 -4.85
C GLY A 548 -10.47 -18.80 -6.32
N ASN A 549 -11.11 -17.66 -6.60
CA ASN A 549 -11.61 -17.31 -7.93
C ASN A 549 -10.50 -16.65 -8.80
N GLN A 550 -9.64 -17.48 -9.40
CA GLN A 550 -8.38 -17.10 -10.08
C GLN A 550 -8.52 -16.18 -11.32
N LYS A 551 -9.70 -16.05 -11.92
CA LYS A 551 -9.86 -15.47 -13.27
C LYS A 551 -9.66 -13.95 -13.38
N LYS A 552 -9.76 -13.20 -12.27
CA LYS A 552 -9.67 -11.71 -12.29
C LYS A 552 -8.32 -11.16 -11.86
N HIS A 553 -7.57 -11.84 -10.98
CA HIS A 553 -6.20 -11.46 -10.62
C HIS A 553 -5.35 -11.21 -11.87
N TYR A 554 -5.43 -12.13 -12.85
CA TYR A 554 -4.74 -12.01 -14.13
C TYR A 554 -5.13 -10.76 -14.94
N ILE A 555 -6.41 -10.42 -15.01
CA ILE A 555 -6.85 -9.24 -15.79
C ILE A 555 -6.36 -7.95 -15.14
N ASN A 556 -6.45 -7.87 -13.81
CA ASN A 556 -6.04 -6.68 -13.07
C ASN A 556 -4.52 -6.48 -13.09
N SER A 557 -3.74 -7.56 -12.98
CA SER A 557 -2.27 -7.49 -13.08
C SER A 557 -1.82 -7.02 -14.46
N GLU A 558 -2.42 -7.57 -15.53
CA GLU A 558 -2.13 -7.15 -16.91
C GLU A 558 -2.50 -5.68 -17.15
N ILE A 559 -3.69 -5.25 -16.74
CA ILE A 559 -4.08 -3.83 -16.88
C ILE A 559 -3.16 -2.92 -16.07
N LYS A 560 -2.74 -3.34 -14.87
CA LYS A 560 -1.79 -2.61 -14.05
C LYS A 560 -0.43 -2.48 -14.75
N GLU A 561 0.06 -3.55 -15.35
CA GLU A 561 1.29 -3.55 -16.15
C GLU A 561 1.21 -2.57 -17.33
N TYR A 562 0.13 -2.60 -18.11
CA TYR A 562 -0.04 -1.70 -19.26
C TYR A 562 -0.24 -0.23 -18.88
N LEU A 563 -0.98 0.05 -17.81
CA LEU A 563 -1.30 1.42 -17.39
C LEU A 563 -0.23 2.02 -16.47
N GLY A 564 0.63 1.20 -15.87
CA GLY A 564 1.65 1.61 -14.91
C GLY A 564 1.06 2.54 -13.85
N SER A 565 1.71 3.69 -13.66
CA SER A 565 1.30 4.69 -12.66
C SER A 565 -0.07 5.33 -12.89
N TYR A 566 -0.69 5.15 -14.07
CA TYR A 566 -2.07 5.58 -14.33
C TYR A 566 -3.12 4.57 -13.87
N TYR A 567 -2.73 3.32 -13.56
CA TYR A 567 -3.64 2.25 -13.17
C TYR A 567 -4.59 2.66 -12.05
N ASN A 568 -4.06 3.24 -10.97
CA ASN A 568 -4.86 3.67 -9.82
C ASN A 568 -5.89 4.77 -10.16
N SER A 569 -5.53 5.68 -11.07
CA SER A 569 -6.47 6.70 -11.59
C SER A 569 -7.63 6.05 -12.35
N PHE A 570 -7.38 4.96 -13.08
CA PHE A 570 -8.42 4.17 -13.75
C PHE A 570 -9.19 3.25 -12.79
N LYS A 571 -8.53 2.65 -11.79
CA LYS A 571 -9.18 1.85 -10.73
C LYS A 571 -10.20 2.67 -9.95
N ALA A 572 -9.94 3.97 -9.76
CA ALA A 572 -10.91 4.89 -9.16
C ALA A 572 -12.22 4.98 -9.97
N LEU A 573 -12.18 4.85 -11.30
CA LEU A 573 -13.37 4.80 -12.16
C LEU A 573 -14.11 3.46 -12.02
N GLU A 574 -13.39 2.35 -11.92
CA GLU A 574 -13.99 1.02 -11.72
C GLU A 574 -14.74 0.94 -10.39
N ASN A 575 -14.17 1.50 -9.33
CA ASN A 575 -14.73 1.46 -7.97
C ASN A 575 -15.98 2.35 -7.79
N ILE A 576 -16.34 3.21 -8.75
CA ILE A 576 -17.51 4.10 -8.65
C ILE A 576 -18.80 3.30 -8.35
N LYS A 577 -18.91 2.07 -8.87
CA LYS A 577 -20.10 1.21 -8.67
C LYS A 577 -20.24 0.69 -7.23
N ASP A 578 -19.12 0.52 -6.53
CA ASP A 578 -19.05 -0.10 -5.20
C ASP A 578 -18.80 0.94 -4.09
N ALA A 579 -18.41 2.15 -4.45
CA ALA A 579 -18.09 3.21 -3.52
C ALA A 579 -19.35 3.84 -2.91
N ASN A 580 -19.32 4.11 -1.59
CA ASN A 580 -20.35 4.90 -0.94
C ASN A 580 -20.36 6.31 -1.55
N CYS A 581 -21.54 6.86 -1.82
CA CYS A 581 -21.69 8.21 -2.38
C CYS A 581 -21.17 9.32 -1.44
N ILE A 582 -21.02 9.04 -0.13
CA ILE A 582 -20.45 9.94 0.87
C ILE A 582 -19.12 9.38 1.38
N GLN A 583 -18.06 10.12 1.11
CA GLN A 583 -16.70 9.65 1.28
C GLN A 583 -15.86 10.57 2.17
N ALA A 584 -15.07 9.92 3.01
CA ALA A 584 -13.86 10.46 3.61
C ALA A 584 -12.68 9.80 2.87
N ARG A 585 -12.33 10.33 1.68
CA ARG A 585 -11.23 9.81 0.83
C ARG A 585 -10.20 10.89 0.51
N MET A 586 -8.93 10.52 0.36
CA MET A 586 -7.81 11.39 -0.01
C MET A 586 -8.08 12.05 -1.38
N PRO A 587 -7.65 13.31 -1.58
CA PRO A 587 -7.95 14.06 -2.79
C PRO A 587 -7.27 13.63 -4.08
N PHE A 588 -6.15 12.91 -4.00
CA PHE A 588 -5.36 12.53 -5.18
C PHE A 588 -4.69 11.19 -4.93
N ASP A 589 -4.26 10.55 -6.02
CA ASP A 589 -3.27 9.49 -5.96
C ASP A 589 -1.89 10.12 -6.19
N PRO A 590 -0.99 10.11 -5.19
CA PRO A 590 0.30 10.76 -5.30
C PRO A 590 1.22 9.89 -6.14
N ASN A 591 1.10 10.06 -7.45
CA ASN A 591 2.09 9.61 -8.40
C ASN A 591 3.24 10.64 -8.39
N ILE A 592 4.00 10.66 -7.29
CA ILE A 592 5.20 11.47 -7.16
C ILE A 592 6.30 10.74 -7.92
N GLN A 593 6.73 11.33 -9.03
CA GLN A 593 7.84 10.83 -9.86
C GLN A 593 9.13 11.53 -9.47
#